data_AF-A0A2G9N1K7-F1
#
_entry.id   AF-A0A2G9N1K7-F1
#
_cell.length_a   1.000
_cell.length_b   1.000
_cell.length_c   1.000
_cell.angle_alpha   90.00
_cell.angle_beta   90.00
_cell.angle_gamma   90.00
#
_symmetry.space_group_name_H-M   'P 1'
#
loop_
_entity.id
_entity.type
_entity.pdbx_description
1 polymer ?
#
loop_
_entity_poly.entity_id
_entity_poly.type
_entity_poly.pdbx_seq_one_letter_code
_entity_poly.pdbx_strand_id
1 'polypeptide(L)'
;MLIAAVVAGAILVILFQVLAIIPDPGGQAPNEVAASNVKSQQNKAADLKIVRDVTFKPGDVLNHKTISSDSDGLSSSQVCVLLSDNAPNYDAFEADGAGKVITYNGSYSQKVRLLIVCDRYDDLTNETLSTYSTDDKYGVDESGGDCEAPSNDSSNYCIVAVISDQ
;
A
#
# COMPACT_ATOMS: atom_id res chain seq x y z
N MET A 1 -37.89 30.25 -20.11
CA MET A 1 -37.33 28.90 -19.87
C MET A 1 -35.81 28.81 -19.99
N LEU A 2 -35.15 29.66 -20.80
CA LEU A 2 -33.68 29.65 -20.94
C LEU A 2 -32.90 29.88 -19.63
N ILE A 3 -33.39 30.75 -18.74
CA ILE A 3 -32.70 31.09 -17.48
C ILE A 3 -32.62 29.88 -16.53
N ALA A 4 -33.66 29.05 -16.49
CA ALA A 4 -33.68 27.85 -15.66
C ALA A 4 -32.68 26.79 -16.14
N ALA A 5 -32.50 26.65 -17.46
CA ALA A 5 -31.53 25.71 -18.04
C ALA A 5 -30.09 26.12 -17.74
N VAL A 6 -29.78 27.42 -17.74
CA VAL A 6 -28.44 27.93 -17.41
C VAL A 6 -28.13 27.69 -15.92
N VAL A 7 -29.09 27.95 -15.04
CA VAL A 7 -28.92 27.71 -13.59
C VAL A 7 -28.73 26.22 -13.30
N ALA A 8 -29.51 25.34 -13.95
CA ALA A 8 -29.36 23.89 -13.80
C ALA A 8 -28.00 23.39 -14.31
N GLY A 9 -27.51 23.93 -15.44
CA GLY A 9 -26.20 23.60 -15.98
C GLY A 9 -25.06 24.01 -15.05
N ALA A 10 -25.12 25.20 -14.45
CA ALA A 10 -24.11 25.67 -13.50
C ALA A 10 -24.06 24.82 -12.23
N ILE A 11 -25.23 24.43 -11.69
CA ILE A 11 -25.31 23.56 -10.51
C ILE A 11 -24.74 22.16 -10.82
N LEU A 12 -25.03 21.60 -12.00
CA LEU A 12 -24.47 20.32 -12.44
C LEU A 12 -22.93 20.36 -12.53
N VAL A 13 -22.35 21.42 -13.08
CA VAL A 13 -20.89 21.57 -13.18
C VAL A 13 -20.24 21.64 -11.80
N ILE A 14 -20.84 22.37 -10.85
CA ILE A 14 -20.37 22.44 -9.47
C ILE A 14 -20.48 21.06 -8.79
N LEU A 15 -21.60 20.35 -8.99
CA LEU A 15 -21.79 19.01 -8.44
C LEU A 15 -20.80 17.99 -9.01
N PHE A 16 -20.43 18.09 -10.29
CA PHE A 16 -19.41 17.23 -10.89
C PHE A 16 -18.02 17.49 -10.31
N GLN A 17 -17.67 18.75 -10.02
CA GLN A 17 -16.41 19.07 -9.33
C GLN A 17 -16.38 18.52 -7.90
N VAL A 18 -17.52 18.52 -7.20
CA VAL A 18 -17.64 17.92 -5.87
C VAL A 18 -17.62 16.38 -5.92
N LEU A 19 -18.24 15.76 -6.92
CA LEU A 19 -18.25 14.31 -7.11
C LEU A 19 -16.84 13.75 -7.43
N ALA A 20 -15.99 14.52 -8.10
CA ALA A 20 -14.58 14.14 -8.33
C ALA A 20 -13.74 14.10 -7.03
N ILE A 21 -14.24 14.70 -5.95
CA ILE A 21 -13.62 14.69 -4.62
C ILE A 21 -14.16 13.52 -3.78
N ILE A 22 -15.27 12.88 -4.19
CA ILE A 22 -15.80 11.71 -3.49
C ILE A 22 -15.01 10.47 -3.93
N PRO A 23 -14.31 9.81 -3.00
CA PRO A 23 -13.58 8.59 -3.31
C PRO A 23 -14.55 7.50 -3.76
N ASP A 24 -14.16 6.81 -4.82
CA ASP A 24 -14.88 5.71 -5.43
C ASP A 24 -15.34 4.68 -4.37
N PRO A 25 -16.66 4.42 -4.23
CA PRO A 25 -17.18 3.53 -3.19
C PRO A 25 -16.77 2.05 -3.36
N GLY A 26 -16.06 1.71 -4.44
CA GLY A 26 -15.57 0.36 -4.73
C GLY A 26 -14.16 0.03 -4.23
N GLY A 27 -13.48 0.93 -3.53
CA GLY A 27 -12.13 0.69 -3.02
C GLY A 27 -12.05 -0.49 -2.07
N GLN A 28 -11.22 -1.49 -2.41
CA GLN A 28 -10.97 -2.67 -1.56
C GLN A 28 -10.14 -2.27 -0.33
N ALA A 29 -10.45 -2.87 0.83
CA ALA A 29 -9.77 -2.55 2.08
C ALA A 29 -8.27 -2.92 2.01
N PRO A 30 -7.34 -2.07 2.49
CA PRO A 30 -5.91 -2.28 2.31
C PRO A 30 -5.38 -3.63 2.81
N ASN A 31 -5.81 -4.08 4.00
CA ASN A 31 -5.39 -5.36 4.58
C ASN A 31 -5.88 -6.56 3.76
N GLU A 32 -7.13 -6.55 3.31
CA GLU A 32 -7.71 -7.66 2.55
C GLU A 32 -6.98 -7.84 1.22
N VAL A 33 -6.70 -6.73 0.53
CA VAL A 33 -5.94 -6.73 -0.72
C VAL A 33 -4.51 -7.22 -0.48
N ALA A 34 -3.84 -6.69 0.53
CA ALA A 34 -2.48 -7.08 0.87
C ALA A 34 -2.40 -8.58 1.23
N ALA A 35 -3.27 -9.07 2.11
CA ALA A 35 -3.31 -10.46 2.54
C ALA A 35 -3.52 -11.44 1.38
N SER A 36 -4.50 -11.16 0.52
CA SER A 36 -4.80 -11.99 -0.65
C SER A 36 -3.61 -12.07 -1.62
N ASN A 37 -2.92 -10.94 -1.84
CA ASN A 37 -1.77 -10.91 -2.73
C ASN A 37 -0.51 -11.52 -2.08
N VAL A 38 -0.27 -11.30 -0.79
CA VAL A 38 0.79 -11.99 -0.02
C VAL A 38 0.59 -13.49 -0.08
N LYS A 39 -0.63 -13.98 0.14
CA LYS A 39 -0.96 -15.41 0.00
C LYS A 39 -0.60 -15.98 -1.37
N SER A 40 -0.82 -15.20 -2.44
CA SER A 40 -0.49 -15.60 -3.80
C SER A 40 1.00 -15.49 -4.15
N GLN A 41 1.77 -14.70 -3.39
CA GLN A 41 3.16 -14.38 -3.64
C GLN A 41 4.15 -15.07 -2.69
N GLN A 42 3.72 -15.53 -1.51
CA GLN A 42 4.59 -16.12 -0.48
C GLN A 42 5.39 -17.36 -0.92
N ASN A 43 5.03 -17.97 -2.06
CA ASN A 43 5.72 -19.13 -2.65
C ASN A 43 6.41 -18.81 -3.99
N LYS A 44 6.53 -17.53 -4.36
CA LYS A 44 7.15 -17.07 -5.60
C LYS A 44 8.31 -16.12 -5.26
N ALA A 45 9.50 -16.68 -5.15
CA ALA A 45 10.72 -15.91 -4.86
C ALA A 45 10.94 -14.81 -5.92
N ALA A 46 11.27 -13.61 -5.45
CA ALA A 46 11.55 -12.40 -6.24
C ALA A 46 10.45 -11.97 -7.25
N ASP A 47 9.22 -12.50 -7.18
CA ASP A 47 8.13 -12.06 -8.07
C ASP A 47 7.48 -10.77 -7.55
N LEU A 48 7.78 -9.65 -8.19
CA LEU A 48 7.20 -8.36 -7.85
C LEU A 48 5.75 -8.27 -8.33
N LYS A 49 4.84 -8.01 -7.39
CA LYS A 49 3.43 -7.78 -7.65
C LYS A 49 3.03 -6.35 -7.32
N ILE A 50 2.47 -5.64 -8.28
CA ILE A 50 1.84 -4.34 -8.04
C ILE A 50 0.34 -4.51 -8.08
N VAL A 51 -0.33 -4.11 -7.00
CA VAL A 51 -1.78 -4.01 -6.91
C VAL A 51 -2.18 -2.56 -7.05
N ARG A 52 -3.13 -2.30 -7.95
CA ARG A 52 -3.64 -0.95 -8.24
C ARG A 52 -4.97 -0.73 -7.53
N ASP A 53 -5.36 0.54 -7.43
CA ASP A 53 -6.67 0.98 -6.95
C ASP A 53 -6.99 0.57 -5.50
N VAL A 54 -5.97 0.50 -4.64
CA VAL A 54 -6.17 0.29 -3.20
C VAL A 54 -6.59 1.61 -2.57
N THR A 55 -7.70 1.61 -1.82
CA THR A 55 -8.23 2.85 -1.26
C THR A 55 -8.09 2.84 0.26
N PHE A 56 -7.37 3.81 0.79
CA PHE A 56 -7.29 4.10 2.22
C PHE A 56 -8.34 5.14 2.57
N LYS A 57 -9.28 4.80 3.44
CA LYS A 57 -10.24 5.72 4.05
C LYS A 57 -9.65 6.31 5.34
N PRO A 58 -10.12 7.49 5.80
CA PRO A 58 -9.68 8.05 7.07
C PRO A 58 -9.82 7.03 8.21
N GLY A 59 -8.72 6.73 8.91
CA GLY A 59 -8.66 5.72 9.97
C GLY A 59 -8.38 4.29 9.50
N ASP A 60 -8.23 4.04 8.20
CA ASP A 60 -7.78 2.74 7.70
C ASP A 60 -6.34 2.48 8.12
N VAL A 61 -6.05 1.20 8.36
CA VAL A 61 -4.75 0.72 8.83
C VAL A 61 -4.29 -0.42 7.94
N LEU A 62 -3.03 -0.40 7.52
CA LEU A 62 -2.32 -1.52 6.94
C LEU A 62 -1.41 -2.14 8.01
N ASN A 63 -1.65 -3.39 8.40
CA ASN A 63 -1.01 -4.00 9.57
C ASN A 63 -0.45 -5.39 9.23
N HIS A 64 0.85 -5.59 9.48
CA HIS A 64 1.53 -6.86 9.25
C HIS A 64 0.87 -8.06 9.95
N LYS A 65 0.30 -7.89 11.16
CA LYS A 65 -0.41 -8.96 11.90
C LYS A 65 -1.69 -9.38 11.20
N THR A 66 -2.46 -8.42 10.72
CA THR A 66 -3.68 -8.71 9.96
C THR A 66 -3.34 -9.40 8.65
N ILE A 67 -2.34 -8.87 7.93
CA ILE A 67 -1.90 -9.44 6.65
C ILE A 67 -1.42 -10.88 6.81
N SER A 68 -0.54 -11.15 7.79
CA SER A 68 -0.01 -12.50 8.05
C SER A 68 -1.10 -13.48 8.50
N SER A 69 -2.02 -13.04 9.37
CA SER A 69 -3.16 -13.84 9.82
C SER A 69 -4.05 -14.24 8.65
N ASP A 70 -4.35 -13.30 7.75
CA ASP A 70 -5.29 -13.51 6.66
C ASP A 70 -4.64 -14.17 5.42
N SER A 71 -3.32 -14.07 5.27
CA SER A 71 -2.59 -14.70 4.17
C SER A 71 -2.37 -16.21 4.36
N ASP A 72 -2.40 -16.70 5.60
CA ASP A 72 -2.31 -18.13 5.94
C ASP A 72 -1.06 -18.81 5.34
N GLY A 73 0.11 -18.53 5.92
CA GLY A 73 1.38 -19.12 5.49
C GLY A 73 2.64 -18.42 5.99
N LEU A 74 2.52 -17.23 6.56
CA LEU A 74 3.62 -16.47 7.15
C LEU A 74 3.27 -16.04 8.57
N SER A 75 4.26 -16.04 9.46
CA SER A 75 4.11 -15.42 10.77
C SER A 75 4.14 -13.89 10.66
N SER A 76 3.67 -13.20 11.70
CA SER A 76 3.69 -11.74 11.71
C SER A 76 5.11 -11.17 11.55
N SER A 77 6.13 -11.83 12.10
CA SER A 77 7.53 -11.43 11.93
C SER A 77 8.10 -11.68 10.53
N GLN A 78 7.31 -12.25 9.62
CA GLN A 78 7.71 -12.50 8.22
C GLN A 78 6.99 -11.58 7.24
N VAL A 79 6.23 -10.61 7.74
CA VAL A 79 5.54 -9.62 6.93
C VAL A 79 5.95 -8.23 7.41
N CYS A 80 6.39 -7.41 6.48
CA CYS A 80 6.70 -6.01 6.72
C CYS A 80 5.78 -5.12 5.89
N VAL A 81 5.36 -4.00 6.47
CA VAL A 81 4.63 -2.95 5.77
C VAL A 81 5.49 -1.71 5.70
N LEU A 82 5.70 -1.16 4.51
CA LEU A 82 6.56 0.00 4.30
C LEU A 82 5.77 1.15 3.66
N LEU A 83 6.16 2.38 3.96
CA LEU A 83 5.65 3.57 3.32
C LEU A 83 6.74 4.13 2.41
N SER A 84 6.46 4.21 1.12
CA SER A 84 7.36 4.87 0.17
C SER A 84 7.31 6.39 0.33
N ASP A 85 8.45 7.05 0.18
CA ASP A 85 8.53 8.52 0.12
C ASP A 85 7.72 9.11 -1.05
N ASN A 86 7.41 8.28 -2.05
CA ASN A 86 6.60 8.66 -3.21
C ASN A 86 5.10 8.36 -3.02
N ALA A 87 4.67 7.88 -1.85
CA ALA A 87 3.26 7.62 -1.58
C ALA A 87 2.43 8.91 -1.74
N PRO A 88 1.25 8.85 -2.37
CA PRO A 88 0.45 10.05 -2.60
C PRO A 88 -0.14 10.52 -1.25
N ASN A 89 -0.06 11.83 -0.98
CA ASN A 89 -0.44 12.39 0.32
C ASN A 89 0.35 11.75 1.49
N TYR A 90 1.66 11.55 1.30
CA TYR A 90 2.59 10.94 2.28
C TYR A 90 2.39 11.47 3.71
N ASP A 91 2.28 12.78 3.89
CA ASP A 91 2.12 13.43 5.19
C ASP A 91 0.84 13.01 5.96
N ALA A 92 -0.13 12.41 5.27
CA ALA A 92 -1.34 11.87 5.88
C ALA A 92 -1.19 10.41 6.33
N PHE A 93 -0.06 9.75 6.03
CA PHE A 93 0.26 8.43 6.53
C PHE A 93 1.18 8.53 7.75
N GLU A 94 0.91 7.68 8.73
CA GLU A 94 1.73 7.52 9.91
C GLU A 94 2.26 6.08 9.93
N ALA A 95 3.58 5.92 9.81
CA ALA A 95 4.24 4.63 9.92
C ALA A 95 4.63 4.38 11.38
N ASP A 96 3.99 3.40 11.99
CA ASP A 96 4.17 3.04 13.39
C ASP A 96 4.96 1.73 13.54
N GLY A 97 5.88 1.75 14.49
CA GLY A 97 6.49 0.53 15.04
C GLY A 97 7.48 -0.17 14.13
N ALA A 98 8.23 0.58 13.31
CA ALA A 98 9.26 0.04 12.41
C ALA A 98 8.68 -1.06 11.52
N GLY A 99 8.00 -0.67 10.44
CA GLY A 99 7.62 -1.62 9.39
C GLY A 99 6.43 -2.52 9.76
N LYS A 100 5.69 -2.16 10.81
CA LYS A 100 4.64 -2.99 11.41
C LYS A 100 3.24 -2.48 11.07
N VAL A 101 3.03 -1.17 11.15
CA VAL A 101 1.70 -0.58 10.98
C VAL A 101 1.81 0.70 10.17
N ILE A 102 0.88 0.90 9.24
CA ILE A 102 0.70 2.17 8.55
C ILE A 102 -0.75 2.60 8.75
N THR A 103 -0.94 3.78 9.33
CA THR A 103 -2.26 4.37 9.59
C THR A 103 -2.47 5.54 8.64
N TYR A 104 -3.66 5.63 8.03
CA TYR A 104 -4.02 6.77 7.19
C TYR A 104 -4.92 7.77 7.95
N ASN A 105 -4.38 8.95 8.20
CA ASN A 105 -4.99 10.04 8.98
C ASN A 105 -5.50 11.20 8.11
N GLY A 106 -5.58 11.02 6.79
CA GLY A 106 -6.06 12.06 5.88
C GLY A 106 -7.56 12.33 6.01
N SER A 107 -7.99 13.54 5.62
CA SER A 107 -9.39 13.96 5.72
C SER A 107 -10.33 13.33 4.68
N TYR A 108 -9.77 12.82 3.59
CA TYR A 108 -10.49 12.20 2.47
C TYR A 108 -9.83 10.88 2.10
N SER A 109 -10.54 9.93 1.51
CA SER A 109 -9.89 8.68 1.11
C SER A 109 -8.86 8.90 0.00
N GLN A 110 -7.77 8.15 0.07
CA GLN A 110 -6.66 8.20 -0.87
C GLN A 110 -6.57 6.89 -1.64
N LYS A 111 -6.54 6.97 -2.97
CA LYS A 111 -6.18 5.82 -3.82
C LYS A 111 -4.65 5.72 -3.89
N VAL A 112 -4.14 4.50 -3.71
CA VAL A 112 -2.71 4.17 -3.73
C VAL A 112 -2.47 2.89 -4.52
N ARG A 113 -1.20 2.57 -4.73
CA ARG A 113 -0.74 1.26 -5.19
C ARG A 113 -0.03 0.53 -4.06
N LEU A 114 -0.15 -0.79 -4.03
CA LEU A 114 0.65 -1.64 -3.15
C LEU A 114 1.68 -2.39 -3.99
N LEU A 115 2.93 -2.31 -3.58
CA LEU A 115 4.01 -3.17 -4.07
C LEU A 115 4.16 -4.32 -3.09
N ILE A 116 4.12 -5.54 -3.59
CA ILE A 116 4.24 -6.76 -2.79
C ILE A 116 5.32 -7.60 -3.41
N VAL A 117 6.31 -7.96 -2.61
CA VAL A 117 7.40 -8.85 -3.00
C VAL A 117 7.69 -9.78 -1.84
N CYS A 118 7.92 -11.05 -2.16
CA CYS A 118 8.22 -12.08 -1.17
C CYS A 118 9.47 -12.82 -1.61
N ASP A 119 10.42 -12.97 -0.70
CA ASP A 119 11.60 -13.79 -0.93
C ASP A 119 12.17 -14.28 0.41
N ARG A 120 13.24 -15.08 0.39
CA ARG A 120 14.03 -15.35 1.58
C ARG A 120 14.62 -14.04 2.09
N TYR A 121 14.65 -13.84 3.41
CA TYR A 121 15.08 -12.57 3.98
C TYR A 121 16.45 -12.10 3.46
N ASP A 122 17.45 -12.98 3.41
CA ASP A 122 18.78 -12.66 2.89
C ASP A 122 18.76 -12.21 1.42
N ASP A 123 18.02 -12.93 0.57
CA ASP A 123 17.91 -12.61 -0.86
C ASP A 123 17.06 -11.33 -1.06
N LEU A 124 16.09 -11.11 -0.17
CA LEU A 124 15.20 -9.96 -0.18
C LEU A 124 15.97 -8.66 0.12
N THR A 125 16.75 -8.64 1.21
CA THR A 125 17.46 -7.43 1.64
C THR A 125 18.69 -7.13 0.80
N ASN A 126 19.41 -8.16 0.34
CA ASN A 126 20.67 -7.97 -0.37
C ASN A 126 20.48 -7.78 -1.89
N GLU A 127 19.56 -8.52 -2.51
CA GLU A 127 19.45 -8.58 -3.99
C GLU A 127 18.12 -8.00 -4.50
N THR A 128 17.01 -8.36 -3.86
CA THR A 128 15.68 -8.03 -4.37
C THR A 128 15.34 -6.56 -4.15
N LEU A 129 15.50 -6.07 -2.91
CA LEU A 129 15.27 -4.66 -2.58
C LEU A 129 16.25 -3.75 -3.30
N SER A 130 17.52 -4.10 -3.38
CA SER A 130 18.52 -3.32 -4.13
C SER A 130 18.17 -3.22 -5.62
N THR A 131 17.59 -4.26 -6.23
CA THR A 131 17.11 -4.22 -7.62
C THR A 131 15.90 -3.28 -7.81
N TYR A 132 15.03 -3.15 -6.80
CA TYR A 132 13.81 -2.34 -6.91
C TYR A 132 13.91 -0.94 -6.29
N SER A 133 14.93 -0.71 -5.46
CA SER A 133 15.25 0.55 -4.80
C SER A 133 16.16 1.44 -5.65
N THR A 134 17.13 0.85 -6.37
CA THR A 134 18.17 1.61 -7.10
C THR A 134 17.67 2.47 -8.27
N ASP A 135 16.40 2.35 -8.66
CA ASP A 135 15.86 2.97 -9.87
C ASP A 135 14.93 4.18 -9.60
N ASP A 136 14.88 4.73 -8.37
CA ASP A 136 13.96 5.81 -7.92
C ASP A 136 12.46 5.52 -8.15
N LYS A 137 12.13 4.35 -8.71
CA LYS A 137 10.85 4.05 -9.34
C LYS A 137 9.72 3.85 -8.35
N TYR A 138 10.06 3.34 -7.17
CA TYR A 138 9.08 3.00 -6.13
C TYR A 138 9.38 3.65 -4.79
N GLY A 139 10.52 4.34 -4.62
CA GLY A 139 10.87 5.09 -3.40
C GLY A 139 10.81 4.26 -2.11
N VAL A 140 11.15 2.98 -2.18
CA VAL A 140 11.22 2.08 -1.03
C VAL A 140 12.68 2.02 -0.60
N ASP A 141 12.99 2.41 0.64
CA ASP A 141 14.37 2.38 1.15
C ASP A 141 14.96 0.96 1.07
N GLU A 142 16.12 0.85 0.40
CA GLU A 142 16.86 -0.41 0.23
C GLU A 142 17.35 -1.01 1.54
N SER A 143 17.43 -0.23 2.60
CA SER A 143 17.79 -0.73 3.92
C SER A 143 16.74 -1.69 4.48
N GLY A 144 15.48 -1.58 4.02
CA GLY A 144 14.32 -2.13 4.71
C GLY A 144 14.39 -1.77 6.21
N GLY A 145 14.93 -0.59 6.55
CA GLY A 145 15.54 -0.32 7.86
C GLY A 145 14.58 -0.38 9.04
N ASP A 146 13.29 -0.37 8.73
CA ASP A 146 12.21 -0.54 9.67
C ASP A 146 11.78 -2.03 9.83
N CYS A 147 12.10 -2.90 8.89
CA CYS A 147 11.79 -4.32 8.92
C CYS A 147 12.80 -5.10 9.78
N GLU A 148 12.40 -5.50 10.98
CA GLU A 148 13.20 -6.41 11.81
C GLU A 148 13.41 -7.77 11.10
N ALA A 149 14.65 -8.26 11.12
CA ALA A 149 14.96 -9.59 10.61
C ALA A 149 14.11 -10.67 11.30
N PRO A 150 13.54 -11.63 10.55
CA PRO A 150 12.90 -12.77 11.17
C PRO A 150 13.93 -13.58 11.97
N SER A 151 13.51 -14.33 12.97
CA SER A 151 14.40 -15.16 13.80
C SER A 151 15.17 -16.27 13.03
N ASN A 152 14.90 -16.44 11.74
CA ASN A 152 15.59 -17.37 10.86
C ASN A 152 15.68 -16.75 9.46
N ASP A 153 16.87 -16.30 9.07
CA ASP A 153 17.16 -15.52 7.86
C ASP A 153 16.89 -16.29 6.56
N SER A 154 16.79 -17.63 6.64
CA SER A 154 16.42 -18.50 5.52
C SER A 154 14.91 -18.61 5.26
N SER A 155 14.09 -17.94 6.08
CA SER A 155 12.63 -18.01 5.98
C SER A 155 12.11 -17.05 4.91
N ASN A 156 11.00 -17.42 4.26
CA ASN A 156 10.29 -16.51 3.38
C ASN A 156 9.81 -15.29 4.18
N TYR A 157 9.96 -14.12 3.60
CA TYR A 157 9.65 -12.82 4.14
C TYR A 157 8.97 -11.99 3.03
N CYS A 158 7.91 -11.27 3.37
CA CYS A 158 7.17 -10.44 2.43
C CYS A 158 7.19 -8.98 2.83
N ILE A 159 7.42 -8.12 1.86
CA ILE A 159 7.31 -6.68 2.00
C ILE A 159 6.06 -6.22 1.26
N VAL A 160 5.26 -5.40 1.94
CA VAL A 160 4.08 -4.72 1.40
C VAL A 160 4.32 -3.23 1.51
N ALA A 161 4.70 -2.58 0.41
CA ALA A 161 4.96 -1.14 0.39
C ALA A 161 3.77 -0.37 -0.20
N VAL A 162 3.37 0.72 0.46
CA VAL A 162 2.48 1.73 -0.12
C VAL A 162 3.30 2.61 -1.05
N ILE A 163 2.95 2.67 -2.33
CA ILE A 163 3.71 3.39 -3.37
C ILE A 163 2.82 4.36 -4.17
N SER A 164 3.48 5.25 -4.93
CA SER A 164 2.83 6.22 -5.82
C SER A 164 1.89 5.59 -6.85
N ASP A 165 0.90 6.38 -7.31
CA ASP A 165 0.01 5.99 -8.40
C ASP A 165 0.67 6.07 -9.79
N GLN A 166 1.77 6.83 -9.93
CA GLN A 166 2.48 7.12 -11.19
C GLN A 166 3.14 5.90 -11.87
#